data_AF-A0A1G9NZQ7-F1
#
_entry.id   AF-A0A1G9NZQ7-F1
#
_cell.length_a   1.000
_cell.length_b   1.000
_cell.length_c   1.000
_cell.angle_alpha   90.00
_cell.angle_beta   90.00
_cell.angle_gamma   90.00
#
_symmetry.space_group_name_H-M   'P 1'
#
loop_
_entity.id
_entity.type
_entity.pdbx_description
1 polymer ?
#
loop_
_entity_poly.entity_id
_entity_poly.type
_entity_poly.pdbx_seq_one_letter_code
_entity_poly.pdbx_strand_id
1 'polypeptide(L)'
;MKRAVLITFLVTTLIAVTSFSPAVMGLEIEDVPEEHWAYESVEKLIERGYMSLYDDDTFAGTNRVSRFELAEVLAQMLEDLDEGHLEMEEDDLDLLRELSVEFRDELVDLADEMDLFQERMEELEQETLIQGEDIAEVHDDTAALQNEVDEIIDEIAELRARQDELDNLEDRVHELEETIDIEDPVDIPEEPEDIEMYEERIENLEQRLTALEEREEERQERIEEIESGQSDHMLYIGAVGVISLISILQ
;
A
#
# COMPACT_ATOMS: atom_id res chain seq x y z
N MET A 1 11.24 85.17 51.40
CA MET A 1 10.60 84.67 50.17
C MET A 1 11.63 84.19 49.13
N LYS A 2 12.59 85.00 48.69
CA LYS A 2 13.57 84.61 47.63
C LYS A 2 14.44 83.37 47.95
N ARG A 3 14.85 83.18 49.20
CA ARG A 3 15.66 82.01 49.63
C ARG A 3 14.87 80.71 49.69
N ALA A 4 13.58 80.77 50.04
CA ALA A 4 12.72 79.59 50.07
C ALA A 4 12.42 79.09 48.65
N VAL A 5 12.18 80.02 47.71
CA VAL A 5 11.95 79.71 46.28
C VAL A 5 13.18 79.08 45.63
N LEU A 6 14.39 79.55 45.98
CA LEU A 6 15.64 79.01 45.45
C LEU A 6 15.95 77.60 45.98
N ILE A 7 15.63 77.33 47.25
CA ILE A 7 15.78 76.00 47.85
C ILE A 7 14.76 75.02 47.26
N THR A 8 13.50 75.43 47.09
CA THR A 8 12.49 74.58 46.44
C THR A 8 12.85 74.28 44.99
N PHE A 9 13.38 75.24 44.23
CA PHE A 9 13.81 75.00 42.86
C PHE A 9 14.98 74.01 42.79
N LEU A 10 15.96 74.15 43.69
CA LEU A 10 17.14 73.29 43.76
C LEU A 10 16.80 71.85 44.19
N VAL A 11 15.83 71.70 45.10
CA VAL A 11 15.31 70.38 45.52
C VAL A 11 14.49 69.74 44.40
N THR A 12 13.66 70.50 43.67
CA THR A 12 12.90 69.94 42.54
C THR A 12 13.80 69.51 41.38
N THR A 13 14.89 70.23 41.12
CA THR A 13 15.86 69.83 40.09
C THR A 13 16.68 68.61 40.52
N LEU A 14 16.99 68.46 41.82
CA LEU A 14 17.73 67.30 42.32
C LEU A 14 16.89 66.01 42.23
N ILE A 15 15.58 66.10 42.49
CA ILE A 15 14.65 64.97 42.36
C ILE A 15 14.44 64.60 40.88
N ALA A 16 14.38 65.58 39.98
CA ALA A 16 14.21 65.33 38.55
C ALA A 16 15.41 64.60 37.89
N VAL A 17 16.63 64.79 38.41
CA VAL A 17 17.84 64.10 37.91
C VAL A 17 17.92 62.65 38.39
N THR A 18 17.30 62.30 39.52
CA THR A 18 17.30 60.93 40.06
C THR A 18 16.25 60.01 39.45
N SER A 19 15.37 60.51 38.58
CA SER A 19 14.30 59.72 37.94
C SER A 19 14.68 59.10 36.60
N PHE A 20 15.91 59.31 36.12
CA PHE A 20 16.43 58.59 34.97
C PHE A 20 17.02 57.26 35.44
N SER A 21 16.13 56.28 35.65
CA SER A 21 16.56 54.88 35.71
C SER A 21 16.97 54.48 34.30
N PRO A 22 18.17 53.92 34.07
CA PRO A 22 18.38 53.18 32.84
C PRO A 22 17.29 52.11 32.79
N ALA A 23 16.50 52.08 31.72
CA ALA A 23 15.73 50.90 31.41
C ALA A 23 16.78 49.81 31.16
N VAL A 24 16.78 48.78 32.00
CA VAL A 24 17.43 47.51 31.65
C VAL A 24 16.64 47.02 30.44
N MET A 25 17.18 47.22 29.24
CA MET A 25 16.67 46.53 28.06
C MET A 25 17.20 45.11 28.19
N GLY A 26 16.41 44.25 28.86
CA GLY A 26 16.63 42.81 28.84
C GLY A 26 16.48 42.31 27.40
N LEU A 27 17.22 41.26 27.06
CA LEU A 27 17.10 40.60 25.77
C LEU A 27 15.77 39.82 25.79
N GLU A 28 14.73 40.36 25.17
CA GLU A 28 13.41 39.73 25.14
C GLU A 28 13.41 38.61 24.09
N ILE A 29 13.28 37.36 24.54
CA ILE A 29 13.24 36.17 23.67
C ILE A 29 11.78 35.74 23.54
N GLU A 30 11.17 35.95 22.38
CA GLU A 30 9.70 35.88 22.23
C GLU A 30 9.10 34.51 22.58
N ASP A 31 9.80 33.41 22.28
CA ASP A 31 9.36 32.04 22.53
C ASP A 31 9.95 31.39 23.80
N VAL A 32 10.79 32.12 24.55
CA VAL A 32 11.40 31.64 25.80
C VAL A 32 11.07 32.63 26.92
N PRO A 33 9.99 32.41 27.69
CA PRO A 33 9.65 33.28 28.83
C PRO A 33 10.72 33.26 29.92
N GLU A 34 10.87 34.34 30.69
CA GLU A 34 11.86 34.46 31.79
C GLU A 34 11.78 33.32 32.84
N GLU A 35 10.59 32.74 33.05
CA GLU A 35 10.38 31.61 33.97
C GLU A 35 10.77 30.24 33.36
N HIS A 36 11.13 30.18 32.07
CA HIS A 36 11.49 28.95 31.39
C HIS A 36 12.85 28.43 31.89
N TRP A 37 12.96 27.12 32.13
CA TRP A 37 14.17 26.50 32.70
C TRP A 37 15.45 26.75 31.88
N ALA A 38 15.31 27.00 30.58
CA ALA A 38 16.42 27.27 29.67
C ALA A 38 16.71 28.77 29.46
N TYR A 39 15.87 29.68 29.98
CA TYR A 39 15.97 31.12 29.69
C TYR A 39 17.37 31.67 29.96
N GLU A 40 17.88 31.45 31.17
CA GLU A 40 19.21 31.94 31.57
C GLU A 40 20.34 31.37 30.70
N SER A 41 20.22 30.11 30.27
CA SER A 41 21.20 29.48 29.39
C SER A 41 21.14 30.07 27.97
N VAL A 42 19.94 30.25 27.43
CA VAL A 42 19.72 30.80 26.09
C VAL A 42 20.17 32.26 26.03
N GLU A 43 19.79 33.07 27.01
CA GLU A 43 20.23 34.47 27.15
C GLU A 43 21.76 34.55 27.14
N LYS A 44 22.45 33.73 27.94
CA LYS A 44 23.92 33.69 27.99
C LYS A 44 24.57 33.29 26.67
N LEU A 45 23.96 32.38 25.90
CA LEU A 45 24.45 31.95 24.59
C LEU A 45 24.34 33.09 23.57
N ILE A 46 23.23 33.83 23.60
CA ILE A 46 22.99 34.96 22.71
C ILE A 46 23.88 36.15 23.07
N GLU A 47 23.98 36.49 24.35
CA GLU A 47 24.85 37.58 24.83
C GLU A 47 26.33 37.35 24.49
N ARG A 48 26.77 36.08 24.48
CA ARG A 48 28.13 35.69 24.07
C ARG A 48 28.30 35.55 22.56
N GLY A 49 27.22 35.62 21.78
CA GLY A 49 27.25 35.52 20.33
C GLY A 49 27.47 34.11 19.79
N TYR A 50 27.26 33.07 20.62
CA TYR A 50 27.33 31.67 20.19
C TYR A 50 26.10 31.21 19.41
N MET A 51 24.96 31.84 19.68
CA MET A 51 23.71 31.61 18.95
C MET A 51 23.01 32.95 18.74
N SER A 52 22.19 33.06 17.70
CA SER A 52 21.40 34.26 17.40
C SER A 52 19.91 33.94 17.41
N LEU A 53 19.10 34.95 17.75
CA LEU A 53 17.66 34.89 17.49
C LEU A 53 17.40 34.94 15.98
N TYR A 54 16.26 34.40 15.58
CA TYR A 54 15.72 34.57 14.23
C TYR A 54 15.25 36.02 14.02
N ASP A 55 14.95 36.38 12.77
CA ASP A 55 14.46 37.71 12.40
C ASP A 55 13.15 38.11 13.09
N ASP A 56 12.43 37.15 13.68
CA ASP A 56 11.19 37.33 14.44
C ASP A 56 11.39 37.31 15.97
N ASP A 57 12.63 37.53 16.43
CA ASP A 57 13.03 37.59 17.84
C ASP A 57 12.77 36.28 18.63
N THR A 58 12.61 35.15 17.91
CA THR A 58 12.49 33.81 18.50
C THR A 58 13.85 33.11 18.58
N PHE A 59 14.02 32.21 19.55
CA PHE A 59 15.13 31.25 19.63
C PHE A 59 14.81 29.95 18.89
N ALA A 60 13.53 29.60 18.78
CA ALA A 60 13.00 28.41 18.14
C ALA A 60 13.60 27.10 18.68
N GLY A 61 13.68 26.98 20.02
CA GLY A 61 14.35 25.86 20.70
C GLY A 61 13.74 24.46 20.47
N THR A 62 12.61 24.36 19.76
CA THR A 62 12.01 23.07 19.34
C THR A 62 12.50 22.59 17.98
N ASN A 63 13.18 23.45 17.22
CA ASN A 63 13.74 23.09 15.93
C ASN A 63 14.91 22.12 16.11
N ARG A 64 15.07 21.22 15.13
CA ARG A 64 16.20 20.29 15.11
C ARG A 64 17.46 21.04 14.69
N VAL A 65 18.50 20.97 15.50
CA VAL A 65 19.85 21.45 15.17
C VAL A 65 20.58 20.34 14.40
N SER A 66 21.24 20.68 13.31
CA SER A 66 22.10 19.74 12.59
C SER A 66 23.40 19.48 13.36
N ARG A 67 23.99 18.30 13.17
CA ARG A 67 25.29 17.97 13.76
C ARG A 67 26.39 18.97 13.35
N PHE A 68 26.27 19.58 12.16
CA PHE A 68 27.22 20.59 11.66
C PHE A 68 27.09 21.93 12.39
N GLU A 69 25.86 22.41 12.61
CA GLU A 69 25.61 23.66 13.36
C GLU A 69 26.07 23.51 14.81
N LEU A 70 25.80 22.36 15.44
CA LEU A 70 26.29 22.09 16.79
C LEU A 70 27.83 22.08 16.85
N ALA A 71 28.48 21.46 15.85
CA ALA A 71 29.94 21.40 15.79
C ALA A 71 30.59 22.78 15.60
N GLU A 72 29.97 23.67 14.81
CA GLU A 72 30.44 25.05 14.61
C GLU A 72 30.40 25.86 15.91
N VAL A 73 29.27 25.82 16.62
CA VAL A 73 29.10 26.52 17.89
C VAL A 73 30.10 26.00 18.94
N LEU A 74 30.26 24.68 19.04
CA LEU A 74 31.22 24.08 19.98
C LEU A 74 32.67 24.43 19.63
N ALA A 75 33.03 24.44 18.34
CA ALA A 75 34.37 24.82 17.92
C ALA A 75 34.68 26.28 18.30
N GLN A 76 33.72 27.19 18.10
CA GLN A 76 33.87 28.59 18.47
C GLN A 76 34.01 28.78 19.98
N MET A 77 33.23 28.04 20.79
CA MET A 77 33.36 28.07 22.25
C MET A 77 34.75 27.57 22.71
N LEU A 78 35.27 26.51 22.09
CA LEU A 78 36.59 25.96 22.42
C LEU A 78 37.73 26.91 22.01
N GLU A 79 37.58 27.63 20.90
CA GLU A 79 38.55 28.65 20.46
C GLU A 79 38.58 29.84 21.43
N ASP A 80 37.41 30.34 21.85
CA ASP A 80 37.31 31.41 22.86
C ASP A 80 37.93 31.02 24.21
N LEU A 81 37.84 29.73 24.58
CA LEU A 81 38.48 29.16 25.76
C LEU A 81 40.00 29.16 25.63
N ASP A 82 40.53 28.69 24.50
CA ASP A 82 41.98 28.63 24.24
C ASP A 82 42.62 30.03 24.17
N GLU A 83 41.87 31.04 23.71
CA GLU A 83 42.33 32.43 23.67
C GLU A 83 42.30 33.15 25.04
N GLY A 84 41.77 32.51 26.09
CA GLY A 84 41.75 33.05 27.45
C GLY A 84 40.72 34.15 27.69
N HIS A 85 39.69 34.26 26.85
CA HIS A 85 38.58 35.21 27.00
C HIS A 85 37.54 34.74 28.04
N LEU A 86 37.64 33.49 28.49
CA LEU A 86 36.82 32.89 29.54
C LEU A 86 37.74 32.53 30.72
N GLU A 87 37.60 33.26 31.83
CA GLU A 87 38.22 32.86 33.10
C GLU A 87 37.49 31.60 33.61
N MET A 88 38.06 30.44 33.29
CA MET A 88 37.60 29.14 33.78
C MET A 88 38.63 28.57 34.75
N GLU A 89 38.14 27.91 35.80
CA GLU A 89 39.00 27.16 36.71
C GLU A 89 39.60 25.96 35.95
N GLU A 90 40.86 25.63 36.21
CA GLU A 90 41.59 24.56 35.49
C GLU A 90 40.84 23.21 35.57
N ASP A 91 40.14 22.98 36.70
CA ASP A 91 39.27 21.83 36.94
C ASP A 91 38.05 21.78 35.99
N ASP A 92 37.45 22.93 35.65
CA ASP A 92 36.29 22.99 34.76
C ASP A 92 36.69 22.71 33.30
N LEU A 93 37.92 23.10 32.90
CA LEU A 93 38.46 22.79 31.57
C LEU A 93 38.72 21.29 31.41
N ASP A 94 39.20 20.63 32.45
CA ASP A 94 39.41 19.18 32.44
C ASP A 94 38.07 18.42 32.42
N LEU A 95 37.07 18.89 33.17
CA LEU A 95 35.71 18.33 33.11
C LEU A 95 35.09 18.47 31.72
N LEU A 96 35.23 19.64 31.08
CA LEU A 96 34.73 19.86 29.71
C LEU A 96 35.44 18.96 28.70
N ARG A 97 36.76 18.73 28.85
CA ARG A 97 37.49 17.79 27.99
C ARG A 97 36.99 16.37 28.16
N GLU A 98 36.79 15.92 29.39
CA GLU A 98 36.24 14.59 29.68
C GLU A 98 34.85 14.43 29.07
N LEU A 99 33.96 15.39 29.32
CA LEU A 99 32.61 15.41 28.77
C LEU A 99 32.62 15.45 27.24
N SER A 100 33.51 16.22 26.62
CA SER A 100 33.64 16.26 25.15
C SER A 100 34.05 14.92 24.54
N VAL A 101 34.88 14.15 25.26
CA VAL A 101 35.28 12.81 24.86
C VAL A 101 34.11 11.85 24.99
N GLU A 102 33.38 11.89 26.10
CA GLU A 102 32.17 11.07 26.30
C GLU A 102 31.10 11.38 25.25
N PHE A 103 30.80 12.65 24.98
CA PHE A 103 29.83 13.04 23.94
C PHE A 103 30.27 12.61 22.54
N ARG A 104 31.57 12.70 22.22
CA ARG A 104 32.05 12.20 20.93
C ARG A 104 31.79 10.72 20.78
N ASP A 105 32.10 9.94 21.81
CA ASP A 105 31.94 8.50 21.78
C ASP A 105 30.44 8.11 21.69
N GLU A 106 29.57 8.80 22.44
CA GLU A 106 28.10 8.64 22.32
C GLU A 106 27.56 9.03 20.93
N LEU A 107 28.13 10.06 20.28
CA LEU A 107 27.75 10.46 18.92
C LEU A 107 28.16 9.43 17.86
N VAL A 108 29.25 8.68 18.10
CA VAL A 108 29.64 7.54 17.26
C VAL A 108 28.65 6.40 17.45
N ASP A 109 28.33 6.04 18.69
CA ASP A 109 27.33 5.00 18.98
C ASP A 109 25.96 5.34 18.38
N LEU A 110 25.54 6.61 18.45
CA LEU A 110 24.30 7.09 17.82
C LEU A 110 24.37 7.05 16.30
N ALA A 111 25.54 7.24 15.68
CA ALA A 111 25.70 7.09 14.24
C ALA A 111 25.53 5.62 13.83
N ASP A 112 26.14 4.70 14.57
CA ASP A 112 26.01 3.26 14.33
C ASP A 112 24.54 2.79 14.50
N GLU A 113 23.82 3.30 15.51
CA GLU A 113 22.40 3.00 15.69
C GLU A 113 21.54 3.57 14.54
N MET A 114 21.87 4.76 14.03
CA MET A 114 21.17 5.37 12.90
C MET A 114 21.37 4.56 11.61
N ASP A 115 22.57 4.03 11.38
CA ASP A 115 22.87 3.18 10.22
C ASP A 115 22.10 1.85 10.31
N LEU A 116 22.06 1.23 11.50
CA LEU A 116 21.24 0.04 11.74
C LEU A 116 19.73 0.33 11.56
N PHE A 117 19.26 1.48 12.02
CA PHE A 117 17.87 1.89 11.84
C PHE A 117 17.53 2.08 10.36
N GLN A 118 18.43 2.68 9.57
CA GLN A 118 18.28 2.79 8.12
C GLN A 118 18.19 1.43 7.44
N GLU A 119 19.09 0.49 7.78
CA GLU A 119 19.06 -0.87 7.25
C GLU A 119 17.72 -1.57 7.56
N ARG A 120 17.22 -1.45 8.79
CA ARG A 120 15.90 -1.98 9.18
C ARG A 120 14.75 -1.31 8.45
N MET A 121 14.85 -0.01 8.16
CA MET A 121 13.84 0.71 7.40
C MET A 121 13.80 0.21 5.94
N GLU A 122 14.97 0.03 5.31
CA GLU A 122 15.08 -0.54 3.96
C GLU A 122 14.52 -1.98 3.90
N GLU A 123 14.81 -2.81 4.90
CA GLU A 123 14.25 -4.16 5.02
C GLU A 123 12.72 -4.14 5.13
N LEU A 124 12.17 -3.27 5.99
CA LEU A 124 10.73 -3.11 6.15
C LEU A 124 10.04 -2.56 4.90
N GLU A 125 10.67 -1.63 4.19
CA GLU A 125 10.17 -1.11 2.92
C GLU A 125 10.11 -2.22 1.86
N GLN A 126 11.14 -3.05 1.78
CA GLN A 126 11.17 -4.21 0.89
C GLN A 126 10.10 -5.25 1.25
N GLU A 127 9.95 -5.59 2.53
CA GLU A 127 8.91 -6.51 3.00
C GLU A 127 7.52 -5.98 2.65
N THR A 128 7.29 -4.68 2.84
CA THR A 128 6.01 -4.03 2.51
C THR A 128 5.73 -4.07 1.00
N LEU A 129 6.75 -3.90 0.16
CA LEU A 129 6.60 -4.02 -1.30
C LEU A 129 6.20 -5.43 -1.73
N ILE A 130 6.90 -6.45 -1.21
CA ILE A 130 6.60 -7.86 -1.49
C ILE A 130 5.19 -8.20 -1.01
N GLN A 131 4.83 -7.79 0.20
CA GLN A 131 3.49 -8.03 0.74
C GLN A 131 2.40 -7.33 -0.09
N GLY A 132 2.69 -6.16 -0.67
CA GLY A 132 1.81 -5.49 -1.61
C GLY A 132 1.59 -6.28 -2.91
N GLU A 133 2.64 -6.92 -3.42
CA GLU A 133 2.56 -7.83 -4.58
C GLU A 133 1.72 -9.08 -4.26
N ASP A 134 1.99 -9.75 -3.13
CA ASP A 134 1.23 -10.92 -2.68
C ASP A 134 -0.27 -10.61 -2.50
N ILE A 135 -0.60 -9.43 -1.96
CA ILE A 135 -1.99 -8.99 -1.80
C ILE A 135 -2.66 -8.78 -3.16
N ALA A 136 -1.95 -8.24 -4.15
CA ALA A 136 -2.48 -8.05 -5.50
C ALA A 136 -2.76 -9.41 -6.17
N GLU A 137 -1.85 -10.38 -6.04
CA GLU A 137 -2.04 -11.75 -6.54
C GLU A 137 -3.26 -12.41 -5.89
N VAL A 138 -3.37 -12.38 -4.56
CA VAL A 138 -4.52 -12.96 -3.85
C VAL A 138 -5.83 -12.27 -4.24
N HIS A 139 -5.81 -10.96 -4.49
CA HIS A 139 -6.98 -10.24 -4.96
C HIS A 139 -7.42 -10.72 -6.35
N ASP A 140 -6.48 -10.90 -7.28
CA ASP A 140 -6.76 -11.38 -8.63
C ASP A 140 -7.29 -12.83 -8.60
N ASP A 141 -6.69 -13.71 -7.79
CA ASP A 141 -7.19 -15.07 -7.55
C ASP A 141 -8.60 -15.07 -6.97
N THR A 142 -8.87 -14.18 -6.02
CA THR A 142 -10.21 -14.04 -5.42
C THR A 142 -11.24 -13.58 -6.45
N ALA A 143 -10.86 -12.65 -7.34
CA ALA A 143 -11.72 -12.21 -8.42
C ALA A 143 -12.00 -13.32 -9.44
N ALA A 144 -10.99 -14.13 -9.77
CA ALA A 144 -11.16 -15.30 -10.63
C ALA A 144 -12.12 -16.31 -10.00
N LEU A 145 -11.95 -16.64 -8.72
CA LEU A 145 -12.85 -17.53 -7.99
C LEU A 145 -14.27 -17.00 -7.90
N GLN A 146 -14.46 -15.68 -7.76
CA GLN A 146 -15.81 -15.09 -7.78
C GLN A 146 -16.49 -15.29 -9.13
N ASN A 147 -15.78 -15.10 -10.24
CA ASN A 147 -16.32 -15.36 -11.56
C ASN A 147 -16.67 -16.84 -11.75
N GLU A 148 -15.83 -17.77 -11.26
CA GLU A 148 -16.10 -19.21 -11.31
C GLU A 148 -17.34 -19.57 -10.46
N VAL A 149 -17.51 -18.95 -9.29
CA VAL A 149 -18.71 -19.12 -8.47
C VAL A 149 -19.97 -18.61 -9.20
N ASP A 150 -19.89 -17.47 -9.88
CA ASP A 150 -21.01 -16.93 -10.66
C ASP A 150 -21.36 -17.86 -11.85
N GLU A 151 -20.37 -18.40 -12.55
CA GLU A 151 -20.57 -19.38 -13.62
C GLU A 151 -21.24 -20.66 -13.11
N ILE A 152 -20.81 -21.18 -11.94
CA ILE A 152 -21.43 -22.34 -11.31
C ILE A 152 -22.89 -22.03 -10.90
N ILE A 153 -23.17 -20.82 -10.41
CA ILE A 153 -24.54 -20.42 -10.06
C ILE A 153 -25.44 -20.43 -11.30
N ASP A 154 -24.95 -19.91 -12.43
CA ASP A 154 -25.68 -19.93 -13.70
C ASP A 154 -25.90 -21.36 -14.22
N GLU A 155 -24.88 -22.23 -14.13
CA GLU A 155 -25.00 -23.64 -14.51
C GLU A 155 -26.04 -24.38 -13.64
N ILE A 156 -26.05 -24.13 -12.32
CA ILE A 156 -27.05 -24.69 -11.40
C ILE A 156 -28.46 -24.21 -11.78
N ALA A 157 -28.62 -22.96 -12.19
CA ALA A 157 -29.90 -22.44 -12.64
C ALA A 157 -30.38 -23.14 -13.92
N GLU A 158 -29.49 -23.36 -14.89
CA GLU A 158 -29.81 -24.10 -16.11
C GLU A 158 -30.17 -25.57 -15.82
N LEU A 159 -29.43 -26.23 -14.93
CA LEU A 159 -29.72 -27.61 -14.52
C LEU A 159 -31.10 -27.73 -13.86
N ARG A 160 -31.49 -26.77 -13.02
CA ARG A 160 -32.83 -26.73 -12.43
C ARG A 160 -33.91 -26.57 -13.49
N ALA A 161 -33.71 -25.69 -14.47
CA ALA A 161 -34.66 -25.52 -15.56
C ALA A 161 -34.83 -26.80 -16.41
N ARG A 162 -33.73 -27.52 -16.69
CA ARG A 162 -33.78 -28.84 -17.34
C ARG A 162 -34.53 -29.87 -16.49
N GLN A 163 -34.36 -29.82 -15.17
CA GLN A 163 -35.05 -30.73 -14.27
C GLN A 163 -36.56 -30.48 -14.27
N ASP A 164 -37.00 -29.21 -14.27
CA ASP A 164 -38.42 -28.85 -14.39
C ASP A 164 -39.03 -29.34 -15.73
N GLU A 165 -38.26 -29.28 -16.83
CA GLU A 165 -38.68 -29.80 -18.14
C GLU A 165 -38.81 -31.34 -18.14
N LEU A 166 -37.88 -32.02 -17.48
CA LEU A 166 -37.91 -33.48 -17.28
C LEU A 166 -39.14 -33.90 -16.49
N ASP A 167 -39.44 -33.22 -15.38
CA ASP A 167 -40.62 -33.48 -14.56
C ASP A 167 -41.91 -33.30 -15.39
N ASN A 168 -41.98 -32.26 -16.22
CA ASN A 168 -43.12 -32.06 -17.12
C ASN A 168 -43.24 -33.17 -18.17
N LEU A 169 -42.12 -33.64 -18.72
CA LEU A 169 -42.12 -34.71 -19.70
C LEU A 169 -42.55 -36.04 -19.05
N GLU A 170 -42.12 -36.31 -17.82
CA GLU A 170 -42.53 -37.47 -17.03
C GLU A 170 -44.05 -37.47 -16.80
N ASP A 171 -44.63 -36.34 -16.38
CA ASP A 171 -46.08 -36.17 -16.23
C ASP A 171 -46.84 -36.46 -17.54
N ARG A 172 -46.34 -35.97 -18.68
CA ARG A 172 -46.95 -36.22 -19.99
C ARG A 172 -46.85 -37.67 -20.43
N VAL A 173 -45.74 -38.34 -20.17
CA VAL A 173 -45.58 -39.77 -20.42
C VAL A 173 -46.59 -40.54 -19.57
N HIS A 174 -46.73 -40.19 -18.30
CA HIS A 174 -47.69 -40.83 -17.40
C HIS A 174 -49.15 -40.65 -17.88
N GLU A 175 -49.53 -39.44 -18.33
CA GLU A 175 -50.86 -39.19 -18.90
C GLU A 175 -51.11 -40.00 -20.19
N LEU A 176 -50.09 -40.14 -21.05
CA LEU A 176 -50.18 -40.97 -22.25
C LEU A 176 -50.29 -42.46 -21.91
N GLU A 177 -49.53 -42.95 -20.93
CA GLU A 177 -49.63 -44.32 -20.42
C GLU A 177 -51.02 -44.60 -19.86
N GLU A 178 -51.61 -43.68 -19.09
CA GLU A 178 -52.98 -43.81 -18.58
C GLU A 178 -54.00 -43.82 -19.73
N THR A 179 -53.80 -43.00 -20.76
CA THR A 179 -54.67 -42.99 -21.96
C THR A 179 -54.61 -44.33 -22.71
N ILE A 180 -53.43 -44.92 -22.83
CA ILE A 180 -53.23 -46.25 -23.45
C ILE A 180 -53.93 -47.35 -22.64
N ASP A 181 -54.02 -47.22 -21.32
CA ASP A 181 -54.68 -48.19 -20.43
C ASP A 181 -56.23 -48.03 -20.40
N ILE A 182 -56.76 -46.88 -20.85
CA ILE A 182 -58.20 -46.56 -20.91
C ILE A 182 -58.82 -46.82 -22.29
N GLU A 183 -58.03 -46.71 -23.36
CA GLU A 183 -58.44 -47.28 -24.64
C GLU A 183 -58.53 -48.81 -24.44
N ASP A 184 -59.77 -49.35 -24.42
CA ASP A 184 -60.05 -50.78 -24.62
C ASP A 184 -58.98 -51.35 -25.56
N PRO A 185 -58.34 -52.50 -25.25
CA PRO A 185 -57.22 -53.02 -26.02
C PRO A 185 -57.56 -52.81 -27.48
N VAL A 186 -56.82 -51.92 -28.14
CA VAL A 186 -57.13 -51.47 -29.51
C VAL A 186 -57.67 -52.69 -30.21
N ASP A 187 -58.95 -52.65 -30.63
CA ASP A 187 -59.51 -53.66 -31.50
C ASP A 187 -58.72 -53.46 -32.78
N ILE A 188 -57.47 -53.98 -32.78
CA ILE A 188 -56.60 -54.03 -33.93
C ILE A 188 -57.49 -54.78 -34.88
N PRO A 189 -57.98 -54.13 -35.96
CA PRO A 189 -58.66 -54.89 -36.97
C PRO A 189 -57.64 -55.97 -37.33
N GLU A 190 -57.93 -57.23 -37.04
CA GLU A 190 -57.20 -58.35 -37.63
C GLU A 190 -57.55 -58.41 -39.13
N GLU A 191 -57.42 -57.28 -39.82
CA GLU A 191 -57.39 -57.20 -41.26
C GLU A 191 -55.91 -57.26 -41.66
N PRO A 192 -55.50 -58.32 -42.37
CA PRO A 192 -54.09 -58.61 -42.65
C PRO A 192 -53.36 -57.54 -43.46
N GLU A 193 -54.06 -56.52 -43.97
CA GLU A 193 -53.46 -55.41 -44.73
C GLU A 193 -52.72 -54.38 -43.83
N ASP A 194 -53.12 -54.22 -42.57
CA ASP A 194 -52.51 -53.20 -41.68
C ASP A 194 -51.18 -53.68 -41.07
N ILE A 195 -51.03 -54.97 -40.79
CA ILE A 195 -49.80 -55.54 -40.22
C ILE A 195 -48.64 -55.42 -41.22
N GLU A 196 -48.87 -55.68 -42.50
CA GLU A 196 -47.85 -55.59 -43.55
C GLU A 196 -47.36 -54.13 -43.72
N MET A 197 -48.26 -53.14 -43.57
CA MET A 197 -47.90 -51.72 -43.57
C MET A 197 -47.07 -51.33 -42.35
N TYR A 198 -47.39 -51.87 -41.16
CA TYR A 198 -46.59 -51.61 -39.95
C TYR A 198 -45.23 -52.30 -40.01
N GLU A 199 -45.14 -53.51 -40.57
CA GLU A 199 -43.89 -54.20 -40.83
C GLU A 199 -43.01 -53.41 -41.81
N GLU A 200 -43.56 -52.92 -42.92
CA GLU A 200 -42.83 -52.06 -43.87
C GLU A 200 -42.36 -50.75 -43.21
N ARG A 201 -43.19 -50.16 -42.32
CA ARG A 201 -42.81 -48.93 -41.62
C ARG A 201 -41.72 -49.16 -40.58
N ILE A 202 -41.75 -50.29 -39.87
CA ILE A 202 -40.70 -50.67 -38.92
C ILE A 202 -39.39 -50.91 -39.69
N GLU A 203 -39.43 -51.65 -40.81
CA GLU A 203 -38.25 -51.88 -41.64
C GLU A 203 -37.67 -50.55 -42.17
N ASN A 204 -38.53 -49.61 -42.60
CA ASN A 204 -38.07 -48.28 -43.02
C ASN A 204 -37.42 -47.48 -41.88
N LEU A 205 -37.97 -47.58 -40.67
CA LEU A 205 -37.43 -46.90 -39.49
C LEU A 205 -36.09 -47.51 -39.07
N GLU A 206 -35.95 -48.82 -39.13
CA GLU A 206 -34.67 -49.52 -38.89
C GLU A 206 -33.61 -49.09 -39.89
N GLN A 207 -33.93 -49.05 -41.19
CA GLN A 207 -33.00 -48.56 -42.22
C GLN A 207 -32.58 -47.10 -41.99
N ARG A 208 -33.51 -46.25 -41.54
CA ARG A 208 -33.20 -44.85 -41.21
C ARG A 208 -32.33 -44.74 -39.95
N LEU A 209 -32.53 -45.61 -38.97
CA LEU A 209 -31.71 -45.64 -37.76
C LEU A 209 -30.26 -45.99 -38.10
N THR A 210 -30.05 -47.05 -38.89
CA THR A 210 -28.71 -47.46 -39.36
C THR A 210 -28.02 -46.34 -40.16
N ALA A 211 -28.76 -45.65 -41.04
CA ALA A 211 -28.20 -44.53 -41.81
C ALA A 211 -27.83 -43.32 -40.93
N LEU A 212 -28.51 -43.14 -39.78
CA LEU A 212 -28.16 -42.10 -38.81
C LEU A 212 -26.93 -42.49 -37.99
N GLU A 213 -26.81 -43.75 -37.59
CA GLU A 213 -25.64 -44.29 -36.89
C GLU A 213 -24.37 -44.16 -37.74
N GLU A 214 -24.42 -44.53 -39.02
CA GLU A 214 -23.29 -44.37 -39.96
C GLU A 214 -22.88 -42.89 -40.12
N ARG A 215 -23.87 -41.98 -40.13
CA ARG A 215 -23.62 -40.53 -40.24
C ARG A 215 -23.00 -39.94 -38.98
N GLU A 216 -23.36 -40.46 -37.82
CA GLU A 216 -22.72 -40.08 -36.55
C GLU A 216 -21.29 -40.60 -36.49
N GLU A 217 -21.00 -41.83 -36.92
CA GLU A 217 -19.62 -42.33 -37.06
C GLU A 217 -18.78 -41.45 -38.00
N GLU A 218 -19.31 -41.09 -39.18
CA GLU A 218 -18.60 -40.19 -40.11
C GLU A 218 -18.36 -38.79 -39.52
N ARG A 219 -19.29 -38.28 -38.70
CA ARG A 219 -19.08 -37.00 -37.99
C ARG A 219 -18.04 -37.14 -36.90
N GLN A 220 -18.00 -38.26 -36.18
CA GLN A 220 -17.02 -38.54 -35.15
C GLN A 220 -15.60 -38.60 -35.74
N GLU A 221 -15.43 -39.32 -36.85
CA GLU A 221 -14.15 -39.38 -37.59
C GLU A 221 -13.71 -38.00 -38.07
N ARG A 222 -14.63 -37.17 -38.57
CA ARG A 222 -14.33 -35.80 -38.97
C ARG A 222 -13.93 -34.90 -37.80
N ILE A 223 -14.50 -35.11 -36.61
CA ILE A 223 -14.11 -34.37 -35.40
C ILE A 223 -12.68 -34.78 -35.02
N GLU A 224 -12.36 -36.07 -35.02
CA GLU A 224 -11.00 -36.56 -34.76
C GLU A 224 -9.98 -36.05 -35.80
N GLU A 225 -10.35 -35.96 -37.08
CA GLU A 225 -9.50 -35.40 -38.13
C GLU A 225 -9.23 -33.90 -37.88
N ILE A 226 -10.25 -33.13 -37.50
CA ILE A 226 -10.10 -31.70 -37.16
C ILE A 226 -9.22 -31.51 -35.92
N GLU A 227 -9.41 -32.32 -34.88
CA GLU A 227 -8.59 -32.28 -33.66
C GLU A 227 -7.13 -32.62 -33.94
N SER A 228 -6.86 -33.64 -34.77
CA SER A 228 -5.50 -33.99 -35.19
C SER A 228 -4.86 -32.89 -36.06
N GLY A 229 -5.62 -32.27 -36.96
CA GLY A 229 -5.16 -31.19 -37.84
C GLY A 229 -4.89 -29.88 -37.09
N GLN A 230 -5.64 -29.58 -36.02
CA GLN A 230 -5.35 -28.44 -35.14
C GLN A 230 -4.07 -28.65 -34.32
N SER A 231 -3.80 -29.88 -33.87
CA SER A 231 -2.55 -30.23 -33.17
C SER A 231 -1.33 -30.04 -34.07
N ASP A 232 -1.41 -30.49 -35.33
CA ASP A 232 -0.33 -30.30 -36.31
C ASP A 232 -0.11 -28.82 -36.66
N HIS A 233 -1.19 -28.03 -36.79
CA HIS A 233 -1.06 -26.58 -37.04
C HIS A 233 -0.47 -25.81 -35.84
N MET A 234 -0.80 -26.19 -34.60
CA MET A 234 -0.19 -25.63 -33.39
C MET A 234 1.31 -25.98 -33.29
N LEU A 235 1.69 -27.21 -33.65
CA LEU A 235 3.08 -27.66 -33.65
C LEU A 235 3.89 -26.96 -34.76
N TYR A 236 3.28 -26.70 -35.92
CA TYR A 236 3.91 -25.95 -37.03
C TYR A 236 4.04 -24.45 -36.72
N ILE A 237 3.05 -23.82 -36.09
CA ILE A 237 3.13 -22.41 -35.66
C ILE A 237 4.18 -22.27 -34.54
N GLY A 238 4.24 -23.21 -33.60
CA GLY A 238 5.30 -23.27 -32.59
C GLY A 238 6.69 -23.42 -33.21
N ALA A 239 6.86 -24.34 -34.17
CA ALA A 239 8.13 -24.54 -34.85
C ALA A 239 8.57 -23.33 -35.70
N VAL A 240 7.63 -22.69 -36.41
CA VAL A 240 7.92 -21.49 -37.21
C VAL A 240 8.22 -20.28 -36.31
N GLY A 241 7.54 -20.13 -35.17
CA GLY A 241 7.85 -19.11 -34.17
C GLY A 241 9.26 -19.25 -33.59
N VAL A 242 9.68 -20.48 -33.24
CA VAL A 242 11.03 -20.76 -32.73
C VAL A 242 12.10 -20.50 -33.79
N ILE A 243 11.87 -20.89 -35.06
CA ILE A 243 12.83 -20.65 -36.16
C ILE A 243 12.94 -19.16 -36.50
N SER A 244 11.84 -18.40 -36.41
CA SER A 244 11.86 -16.96 -36.65
C SER A 244 12.54 -16.18 -35.51
N LEU A 245 12.45 -16.65 -34.27
CA LEU A 245 13.16 -16.04 -33.12
C LEU A 245 14.67 -16.27 -33.18
N ILE A 246 15.12 -17.45 -33.63
CA ILE A 246 16.55 -17.75 -33.78
C ILE A 246 17.19 -16.92 -34.91
N SER A 247 16.43 -16.57 -35.96
CA SER A 247 16.94 -15.77 -37.09
C SER A 247 17.04 -14.26 -36.81
N ILE A 248 16.48 -13.76 -35.72
CA ILE A 248 16.59 -12.34 -35.31
C ILE A 248 17.78 -12.12 -34.35
N LEU A 249 18.39 -13.20 -33.84
CA LEU A 249 19.47 -13.18 -32.84
C LEU A 249 20.88 -13.51 -33.41
N GLN A 250 21.06 -13.48 -34.73
CA GLN A 250 22.36 -13.50 -35.43
C GLN A 250 22.49 -12.31 -36.38
#